data_AF-G7HW00-F1
#
_entry.id   AF-G7HW00-F1
#
_cell.length_a   1.000
_cell.length_b   1.000
_cell.length_c   1.000
_cell.angle_alpha   90.00
_cell.angle_beta   90.00
_cell.angle_gamma   90.00
#
_symmetry.space_group_name_H-M   'P 1'
#
loop_
_entity.id
_entity.type
_entity.pdbx_description
1 polymer ?
#
loop_
_entity_poly.entity_id
_entity_poly.type
_entity_poly.pdbx_seq_one_letter_code
_entity_poly.pdbx_strand_id
1 'polypeptide(L)'
;MRRRIVTVLAALAVGIGGLTPAVAAADVFDGGRLGGASSQLVPQGSSTSGNELPETSEPVDLERYQGTWYQVAAVPQPFSLQCAHDTKAEYKVIGDTKISVKNSCGTLVGPDSSIEGTASVRSDASLRVNFSGIPYQDPNGPVNYRVTYLDSDYSLAIVGDPQRRSGFVLSRTPNLDANKWSQVREIVEQRGWWSCSFLTVPMAKGRGEVVPLCTQ
;
A
#
# COMPACT_ATOMS: atom_id res chain seq x y z
N MET A 1 -25.19 -67.31 -39.01
CA MET A 1 -25.43 -68.24 -37.88
C MET A 1 -24.10 -68.72 -37.30
N ARG A 2 -23.73 -68.25 -36.08
CA ARG A 2 -23.04 -69.02 -35.02
C ARG A 2 -22.90 -68.11 -33.79
N ARG A 3 -23.57 -68.50 -32.71
CA ARG A 3 -23.48 -67.93 -31.35
C ARG A 3 -22.18 -68.39 -30.69
N ARG A 4 -21.78 -67.65 -29.62
CA ARG A 4 -21.00 -68.01 -28.41
C ARG A 4 -19.89 -66.96 -28.18
N ILE A 5 -19.57 -66.45 -27.00
CA ILE A 5 -19.91 -66.73 -25.59
C ILE A 5 -19.60 -65.44 -24.79
N VAL A 6 -20.37 -65.21 -23.73
CA VAL A 6 -20.17 -64.15 -22.74
C VAL A 6 -18.87 -64.37 -21.96
N THR A 7 -18.07 -63.32 -21.76
CA THR A 7 -17.05 -63.31 -20.71
C THR A 7 -17.10 -61.99 -19.98
N VAL A 8 -17.60 -62.06 -18.75
CA VAL A 8 -17.56 -61.02 -17.73
C VAL A 8 -16.12 -60.92 -17.26
N LEU A 9 -15.51 -59.74 -17.36
CA LEU A 9 -14.23 -59.44 -16.72
C LEU A 9 -14.43 -58.21 -15.82
N ALA A 10 -14.15 -58.44 -14.54
CA ALA A 10 -14.34 -57.53 -13.43
C ALA A 10 -13.59 -56.20 -13.65
N ALA A 11 -14.29 -55.09 -13.48
CA ALA A 11 -13.67 -53.77 -13.39
C ALA A 11 -12.92 -53.67 -12.04
N LEU A 12 -11.59 -53.63 -12.09
CA LEU A 12 -10.78 -53.19 -10.97
C LEU A 12 -11.07 -51.71 -10.72
N ALA A 13 -11.62 -51.40 -9.55
CA ALA A 13 -11.68 -50.04 -9.02
C ALA A 13 -10.25 -49.58 -8.68
N VAL A 14 -9.63 -48.81 -9.57
CA VAL A 14 -8.42 -48.05 -9.26
C VAL A 14 -8.87 -46.80 -8.51
N GLY A 15 -8.78 -46.86 -7.19
CA GLY A 15 -8.89 -45.69 -6.33
C GLY A 15 -7.66 -44.80 -6.56
N ILE A 16 -7.80 -43.76 -7.38
CA ILE A 16 -6.84 -42.66 -7.43
C ILE A 16 -7.17 -41.77 -6.23
N GLY A 17 -6.33 -41.88 -5.22
CA GLY A 17 -6.40 -41.09 -4.01
C GLY A 17 -6.15 -39.61 -4.25
N GLY A 18 -6.56 -38.84 -3.24
CA GLY A 18 -5.99 -37.52 -2.96
C GLY A 18 -6.48 -36.41 -3.87
N LEU A 19 -7.68 -35.90 -3.60
CA LEU A 19 -7.97 -34.48 -3.78
C LEU A 19 -6.93 -33.70 -2.95
N THR A 20 -5.83 -33.30 -3.58
CA THR A 20 -5.12 -32.12 -3.09
C THR A 20 -6.03 -30.94 -3.41
N PRO A 21 -6.50 -30.16 -2.42
CA PRO A 21 -7.07 -28.88 -2.77
C PRO A 21 -5.94 -28.10 -3.43
N ALA A 22 -6.15 -27.68 -4.68
CA ALA A 22 -5.38 -26.62 -5.27
C ALA A 22 -5.41 -25.46 -4.27
N VAL A 23 -4.29 -25.25 -3.57
CA VAL A 23 -4.10 -24.04 -2.78
C VAL A 23 -4.28 -22.92 -3.79
N ALA A 24 -5.37 -22.17 -3.63
CA ALA A 24 -5.74 -21.14 -4.58
C ALA A 24 -4.57 -20.16 -4.69
N ALA A 25 -3.99 -20.06 -5.88
CA ALA A 25 -2.93 -19.10 -6.18
C ALA A 25 -3.38 -17.62 -5.96
N ALA A 26 -4.67 -17.40 -5.64
CA ALA A 26 -5.24 -16.11 -5.33
C ALA A 26 -4.69 -15.47 -4.03
N ASP A 27 -4.28 -16.26 -3.04
CA ASP A 27 -3.85 -15.72 -1.73
C ASP A 27 -2.49 -15.02 -1.75
N VAL A 28 -1.64 -15.28 -2.76
CA VAL A 28 -0.34 -14.62 -2.91
C VAL A 28 -0.49 -13.19 -3.41
N PHE A 29 -1.52 -12.92 -4.22
CA PHE A 29 -1.75 -11.63 -4.87
C PHE A 29 -2.73 -10.73 -4.11
N ASP A 30 -3.43 -11.25 -3.10
CA ASP A 30 -4.36 -10.50 -2.25
C ASP A 30 -3.62 -9.80 -1.09
N GLY A 31 -3.00 -8.65 -1.39
CA GLY A 31 -2.55 -7.68 -0.39
C GLY A 31 -1.32 -8.07 0.43
N GLY A 32 -0.52 -9.05 0.01
CA GLY A 32 0.71 -9.41 0.72
C GLY A 32 0.44 -9.90 2.14
N ARG A 33 -0.66 -10.64 2.38
CA ARG A 33 -1.06 -11.16 3.70
C ARG A 33 -0.02 -12.03 4.42
N LEU A 34 1.03 -12.46 3.73
CA LEU A 34 2.18 -13.18 4.30
C LEU A 34 3.42 -12.29 4.55
N GLY A 35 3.39 -11.03 4.14
CA GLY A 35 4.45 -10.03 4.33
C GLY A 35 3.97 -8.73 4.98
N GLY A 36 2.70 -8.67 5.38
CA GLY A 36 2.15 -7.60 6.20
C GLY A 36 2.78 -7.65 7.58
N ALA A 37 3.84 -6.91 7.76
CA ALA A 37 3.90 -6.05 8.93
C ALA A 37 3.91 -4.64 8.33
N SER A 38 3.07 -3.74 8.81
CA SER A 38 3.54 -2.79 9.82
C SER A 38 5.02 -2.46 9.66
N SER A 39 5.37 -1.18 9.70
CA SER A 39 6.73 -0.66 9.88
C SER A 39 7.46 -1.19 11.14
N GLN A 40 6.99 -2.28 11.74
CA GLN A 40 7.54 -3.03 12.87
C GLN A 40 8.58 -4.09 12.46
N LEU A 41 8.68 -4.51 11.18
CA LEU A 41 9.61 -5.60 10.79
C LEU A 41 11.01 -5.20 10.34
N VAL A 42 11.35 -3.92 10.13
CA VAL A 42 12.78 -3.56 10.00
C VAL A 42 13.40 -3.46 11.40
N PRO A 43 14.53 -4.15 11.64
CA PRO A 43 15.26 -4.11 12.91
C PRO A 43 15.45 -2.67 13.41
N GLN A 44 15.49 -2.50 14.73
CA GLN A 44 15.84 -1.26 15.41
C GLN A 44 17.32 -0.88 15.16
N GLY A 45 17.68 -0.57 13.91
CA GLY A 45 19.07 -0.39 13.51
C GLY A 45 19.29 0.60 12.38
N SER A 46 18.27 1.38 12.00
CA SER A 46 18.45 2.50 11.06
C SER A 46 17.54 3.65 11.48
N SER A 47 17.67 4.07 12.74
CA SER A 47 17.27 5.42 13.12
C SER A 47 18.25 6.38 12.45
N THR A 48 17.76 7.17 11.50
CA THR A 48 18.44 8.42 11.19
C THR A 48 18.46 9.22 12.49
N SER A 49 19.66 9.55 12.98
CA SER A 49 19.83 10.39 14.16
C SER A 49 19.14 11.73 13.91
N GLY A 50 18.00 11.96 14.58
CA GLY A 50 17.19 13.16 14.42
C GLY A 50 15.85 13.05 15.14
N ASN A 51 15.16 14.19 15.26
CA ASN A 51 13.77 14.21 15.72
C ASN A 51 12.87 13.41 14.77
N GLU A 52 11.72 12.95 15.27
CA GLU A 52 10.71 12.31 14.43
C GLU A 52 10.36 13.18 13.21
N LEU A 53 9.85 12.55 12.15
CA LEU A 53 9.28 13.24 10.99
C LEU A 53 8.29 14.30 11.50
N PRO A 54 8.46 15.61 11.23
CA PRO A 54 7.51 16.62 11.70
C PRO A 54 6.15 16.42 11.03
N GLU A 55 5.06 16.62 11.76
CA GLU A 55 3.72 16.66 11.18
C GLU A 55 3.39 18.07 10.64
N THR A 56 2.29 18.22 9.91
CA THR A 56 1.82 19.56 9.51
C THR A 56 1.42 20.38 10.74
N SER A 57 1.62 21.70 10.69
CA SER A 57 1.28 22.59 11.81
C SER A 57 -0.21 22.73 12.06
N GLU A 58 -1.02 22.49 11.02
CA GLU A 58 -2.47 22.54 11.10
C GLU A 58 -3.05 21.11 11.18
N PRO A 59 -4.14 20.91 11.94
CA PRO A 59 -4.87 19.66 11.96
C PRO A 59 -5.40 19.27 10.58
N VAL A 60 -5.31 17.98 10.27
CA VAL A 60 -5.90 17.42 9.05
C VAL A 60 -7.41 17.33 9.20
N ASP A 61 -8.13 18.17 8.46
CA ASP A 61 -9.58 18.00 8.25
C ASP A 61 -9.87 16.70 7.47
N LEU A 62 -10.45 15.70 8.15
CA LEU A 62 -10.76 14.39 7.57
C LEU A 62 -11.83 14.45 6.47
N GLU A 63 -12.78 15.39 6.55
CA GLU A 63 -13.83 15.55 5.53
C GLU A 63 -13.26 16.05 4.21
N ARG A 64 -12.20 16.86 4.26
CA ARG A 64 -11.44 17.28 3.09
C ARG A 64 -10.41 16.25 2.65
N TYR A 65 -9.89 15.46 3.59
CA TYR A 65 -8.89 14.42 3.30
C TYR A 65 -9.47 13.16 2.66
N GLN A 66 -10.76 12.87 2.90
CA GLN A 66 -11.39 11.67 2.35
C GLN A 66 -11.44 11.64 0.81
N GLY A 67 -11.89 10.51 0.25
CA GLY A 67 -11.90 10.25 -1.18
C GLY A 67 -10.60 9.61 -1.67
N THR A 68 -10.40 9.64 -2.98
CA THR A 68 -9.29 8.95 -3.64
C THR A 68 -8.02 9.80 -3.67
N TRP A 69 -6.90 9.14 -3.39
CA TRP A 69 -5.56 9.64 -3.59
C TRP A 69 -4.75 8.66 -4.44
N TYR A 70 -4.02 9.18 -5.42
CA TYR A 70 -3.07 8.45 -6.22
C TYR A 70 -1.69 8.52 -5.57
N GLN A 71 -1.06 7.37 -5.32
CA GLN A 71 0.30 7.32 -4.81
C GLN A 71 1.27 7.49 -5.98
N VAL A 72 1.66 8.73 -6.28
CA VAL A 72 2.47 9.04 -7.47
C VAL A 72 3.97 8.76 -7.28
N ALA A 73 4.44 8.69 -6.04
CA ALA A 73 5.79 8.23 -5.69
C ALA A 73 5.80 7.62 -4.29
N ALA A 74 6.74 6.71 -4.04
CA ALA A 74 6.91 6.11 -2.71
C ALA A 74 8.33 5.61 -2.48
N VAL A 75 8.72 5.51 -1.22
CA VAL A 75 9.86 4.68 -0.80
C VAL A 75 9.43 3.23 -0.95
N PRO A 76 10.10 2.41 -1.79
CA PRO A 76 9.69 1.02 -2.01
C PRO A 76 9.55 0.22 -0.71
N GLN A 77 8.44 -0.49 -0.56
CA GLN A 77 8.16 -1.30 0.63
C GLN A 77 7.98 -2.78 0.23
N PRO A 78 8.32 -3.73 1.11
CA PRO A 78 8.13 -5.15 0.82
C PRO A 78 6.67 -5.52 0.47
N PHE A 79 5.70 -4.85 1.10
CA PHE A 79 4.26 -5.08 0.87
C PHE A 79 3.71 -4.44 -0.41
N SER A 80 4.52 -3.65 -1.13
CA SER A 80 4.15 -3.04 -2.41
C SER A 80 4.81 -3.74 -3.60
N LEU A 81 5.54 -4.84 -3.39
CA LEU A 81 6.29 -5.53 -4.46
C LEU A 81 5.38 -6.13 -5.54
N GLN A 82 4.14 -6.49 -5.20
CA GLN A 82 3.15 -6.96 -6.16
C GLN A 82 2.50 -5.82 -6.97
N CYS A 83 2.63 -4.56 -6.53
CA CYS A 83 2.03 -3.41 -7.18
C CYS A 83 2.88 -2.93 -8.35
N ALA A 84 2.32 -2.98 -9.55
CA ALA A 84 2.98 -2.60 -10.79
C ALA A 84 2.62 -1.17 -11.24
N HIS A 85 1.35 -0.78 -11.08
CA HIS A 85 0.84 0.51 -11.51
C HIS A 85 -0.45 0.89 -10.76
N ASP A 86 -0.93 2.11 -10.99
CA ASP A 86 -2.23 2.63 -10.53
C ASP A 86 -2.50 2.43 -9.03
N THR A 87 -1.46 2.62 -8.21
CA THR A 87 -1.59 2.50 -6.76
C THR A 87 -2.41 3.67 -6.22
N LYS A 88 -3.50 3.36 -5.53
CA LYS A 88 -4.39 4.37 -4.93
C LYS A 88 -4.79 4.00 -3.51
N ALA A 89 -5.07 5.03 -2.72
CA ALA A 89 -5.67 4.95 -1.41
C ALA A 89 -7.04 5.63 -1.45
N GLU A 90 -8.08 4.93 -1.00
CA GLU A 90 -9.43 5.45 -0.87
C GLU A 90 -9.76 5.59 0.62
N TYR A 91 -10.09 6.81 1.03
CA TYR A 91 -10.41 7.15 2.40
C TYR A 91 -11.89 7.50 2.55
N LYS A 92 -12.52 7.10 3.65
CA LYS A 92 -13.90 7.49 3.98
C LYS A 92 -14.03 7.75 5.47
N VAL A 93 -14.60 8.90 5.84
CA VAL A 93 -14.86 9.21 7.25
C VAL A 93 -15.85 8.20 7.83
N ILE A 94 -15.48 7.61 8.97
CA ILE A 94 -16.31 6.63 9.69
C ILE A 94 -16.52 7.00 11.17
N GLY A 95 -16.08 8.19 11.57
CA GLY A 95 -16.27 8.79 12.90
C GLY A 95 -15.35 10.00 13.08
N ASP A 96 -15.59 10.76 14.15
CA ASP A 96 -14.95 12.08 14.38
C ASP A 96 -13.41 12.05 14.34
N THR A 97 -12.81 10.94 14.79
CA THR A 97 -11.35 10.75 14.83
C THR A 97 -10.91 9.49 14.09
N LYS A 98 -11.74 8.99 13.17
CA LYS A 98 -11.51 7.70 12.50
C LYS A 98 -11.92 7.71 11.04
N ILE A 99 -11.04 7.20 10.19
CA ILE A 99 -11.22 7.10 8.74
C ILE A 99 -10.92 5.67 8.28
N SER A 100 -11.71 5.12 7.35
CA SER A 100 -11.36 3.85 6.69
C SER A 100 -10.29 4.08 5.64
N VAL A 101 -9.47 3.07 5.38
CA VAL A 101 -8.44 3.10 4.35
C VAL A 101 -8.61 1.87 3.47
N LYS A 102 -8.68 2.06 2.15
CA LYS A 102 -8.59 0.97 1.17
C LYS A 102 -7.47 1.27 0.20
N ASN A 103 -6.42 0.46 0.24
CA ASN A 103 -5.34 0.53 -0.74
C ASN A 103 -5.59 -0.47 -1.85
N SER A 104 -5.27 -0.10 -3.09
CA SER A 104 -5.30 -1.02 -4.22
C SER A 104 -4.29 -0.63 -5.29
N CYS A 105 -3.90 -1.59 -6.11
CA CYS A 105 -2.96 -1.39 -7.22
C CYS A 105 -3.16 -2.47 -8.29
N GLY A 106 -2.79 -2.14 -9.52
CA GLY A 106 -2.68 -3.13 -10.60
C GLY A 106 -1.44 -4.00 -10.42
N THR A 107 -1.55 -5.28 -10.78
CA THR A 107 -0.44 -6.25 -10.78
C THR A 107 0.03 -6.51 -12.22
N LEU A 108 1.28 -6.96 -12.41
CA LEU A 108 1.75 -7.34 -13.76
C LEU A 108 1.04 -8.58 -14.30
N VAL A 109 0.67 -9.49 -13.41
CA VAL A 109 0.06 -10.78 -13.72
C VAL A 109 -0.99 -11.08 -12.67
N GLY A 110 -2.21 -11.34 -13.12
CA GLY A 110 -3.32 -11.70 -12.25
C GLY A 110 -4.27 -10.53 -11.96
N PRO A 111 -5.15 -10.69 -10.95
CA PRO A 111 -6.08 -9.63 -10.56
C PRO A 111 -5.36 -8.47 -9.86
N ASP A 112 -6.06 -7.35 -9.73
CA ASP A 112 -5.63 -6.23 -8.90
C ASP A 112 -5.46 -6.68 -7.44
N SER A 113 -4.50 -6.08 -6.75
CA SER A 113 -4.26 -6.31 -5.32
C SER A 113 -5.00 -5.26 -4.49
N SER A 114 -5.57 -5.64 -3.35
CA SER A 114 -6.21 -4.69 -2.44
C SER A 114 -6.10 -5.06 -0.97
N ILE A 115 -6.16 -4.07 -0.10
CA ILE A 115 -6.19 -4.26 1.35
C ILE A 115 -7.00 -3.15 2.03
N GLU A 116 -7.79 -3.53 3.02
CA GLU A 116 -8.67 -2.61 3.77
C GLU A 116 -8.24 -2.50 5.23
N GLY A 117 -8.49 -1.34 5.81
CA GLY A 117 -8.05 -1.00 7.16
C GLY A 117 -8.74 0.24 7.71
N THR A 118 -8.26 0.68 8.86
CA THR A 118 -8.73 1.91 9.52
C THR A 118 -7.55 2.71 10.04
N ALA A 119 -7.69 4.02 10.03
CA ALA A 119 -6.76 4.95 10.62
C ALA A 119 -7.46 5.76 11.70
N SER A 120 -6.88 5.80 12.90
CA SER A 120 -7.38 6.59 14.01
C SER A 120 -6.44 7.76 14.29
N VAL A 121 -6.99 8.96 14.43
CA VAL A 121 -6.23 10.19 14.72
C VAL A 121 -5.58 10.11 16.09
N ARG A 122 -4.36 10.65 16.22
CA ARG A 122 -3.54 10.64 17.45
C ARG A 122 -3.08 12.05 17.86
N SER A 123 -2.92 12.95 16.89
CA SER A 123 -2.67 14.38 17.06
C SER A 123 -3.17 15.11 15.81
N ASP A 124 -2.72 16.34 15.57
CA ASP A 124 -3.17 17.19 14.46
C ASP A 124 -3.07 16.49 13.10
N ALA A 125 -1.98 15.78 12.83
CA ALA A 125 -1.71 15.19 11.52
C ALA A 125 -1.08 13.79 11.60
N SER A 126 -1.10 13.17 12.78
CA SER A 126 -0.61 11.82 13.03
C SER A 126 -1.75 10.84 13.27
N LEU A 127 -1.63 9.66 12.67
CA LEU A 127 -2.61 8.60 12.73
C LEU A 127 -1.96 7.26 13.07
N ARG A 128 -2.79 6.36 13.58
CA ARG A 128 -2.49 4.94 13.73
C ARG A 128 -3.31 4.15 12.71
N VAL A 129 -2.65 3.66 11.67
CA VAL A 129 -3.23 2.82 10.60
C VAL A 129 -3.09 1.35 10.95
N ASN A 130 -4.18 0.59 10.79
CA ASN A 130 -4.19 -0.87 10.93
C ASN A 130 -4.98 -1.47 9.76
N PHE A 131 -4.48 -2.56 9.20
CA PHE A 131 -5.09 -3.30 8.09
C PHE A 131 -5.66 -4.63 8.56
N SER A 132 -6.82 -4.99 8.02
CA SER A 132 -7.52 -6.22 8.33
C SER A 132 -6.72 -7.43 7.84
N GLY A 133 -6.67 -8.48 8.67
CA GLY A 133 -5.99 -9.74 8.33
C GLY A 133 -4.47 -9.73 8.47
N ILE A 134 -3.88 -8.62 8.96
CA ILE A 134 -2.44 -8.54 9.22
C ILE A 134 -2.14 -8.86 10.69
N PRO A 135 -1.32 -9.88 10.99
CA PRO A 135 -1.02 -10.27 12.36
C PRO A 135 -0.14 -9.22 13.08
N TYR A 136 -0.12 -9.27 14.42
CA TYR A 136 0.74 -8.45 15.28
C TYR A 136 0.50 -6.92 15.23
N GLN A 137 -0.62 -6.49 14.66
CA GLN A 137 -1.03 -5.08 14.73
C GLN A 137 -1.75 -4.78 16.03
N ASP A 138 -1.32 -3.73 16.73
CA ASP A 138 -2.01 -3.17 17.88
C ASP A 138 -2.70 -1.85 17.50
N PRO A 139 -4.05 -1.76 17.52
CA PRO A 139 -4.77 -0.51 17.30
C PRO A 139 -4.42 0.61 18.28
N ASN A 140 -3.92 0.27 19.47
CA ASN A 140 -3.47 1.22 20.49
C ASN A 140 -1.96 1.47 20.46
N GLY A 141 -1.25 0.89 19.49
CA GLY A 141 0.18 1.08 19.31
C GLY A 141 0.58 2.49 18.88
N PRO A 142 1.89 2.74 18.72
CA PRO A 142 2.42 4.06 18.36
C PRO A 142 2.00 4.48 16.95
N VAL A 143 2.03 5.80 16.71
CA VAL A 143 1.83 6.42 15.39
C VAL A 143 2.70 5.73 14.34
N ASN A 144 2.10 5.40 13.20
CA ASN A 144 2.80 4.80 12.06
C ASN A 144 2.45 5.49 10.72
N TYR A 145 1.66 6.56 10.77
CA TYR A 145 1.29 7.37 9.62
C TYR A 145 1.24 8.82 10.07
N ARG A 146 1.97 9.69 9.38
CA ARG A 146 2.06 11.11 9.69
C ARG A 146 2.01 11.89 8.40
N VAL A 147 1.05 12.80 8.31
CA VAL A 147 0.99 13.79 7.23
C VAL A 147 2.03 14.86 7.57
N THR A 148 3.11 14.90 6.81
CA THR A 148 4.22 15.84 7.04
C THR A 148 4.10 17.08 6.16
N TYR A 149 3.40 16.94 5.03
CA TYR A 149 3.06 18.03 4.13
C TYR A 149 1.66 17.81 3.59
N LEU A 150 0.90 18.89 3.46
CA LEU A 150 -0.42 18.92 2.86
C LEU A 150 -0.62 20.28 2.21
N ASP A 151 -0.95 20.31 0.92
CA ASP A 151 -1.37 21.55 0.27
C ASP A 151 -2.69 22.04 0.90
N SER A 152 -2.84 23.36 1.04
CA SER A 152 -4.03 23.98 1.64
C SER A 152 -5.35 23.64 0.93
N ASP A 153 -5.29 23.27 -0.34
CA ASP A 153 -6.41 22.81 -1.16
C ASP A 153 -6.63 21.29 -1.15
N TYR A 154 -5.77 20.54 -0.44
CA TYR A 154 -5.79 19.07 -0.35
C TYR A 154 -5.52 18.37 -1.70
N SER A 155 -4.79 19.01 -2.60
CA SER A 155 -4.42 18.43 -3.91
C SER A 155 -3.18 17.53 -3.86
N LEU A 156 -2.27 17.75 -2.90
CA LEU A 156 -1.02 17.01 -2.70
C LEU A 156 -0.79 16.79 -1.19
N ALA A 157 -0.34 15.59 -0.83
CA ALA A 157 0.10 15.25 0.52
C ALA A 157 1.39 14.42 0.45
N ILE A 158 2.29 14.64 1.41
CA ILE A 158 3.45 13.76 1.62
C ILE A 158 3.32 13.19 3.03
N VAL A 159 3.37 11.88 3.11
CA VAL A 159 3.10 11.13 4.34
C VAL A 159 4.18 10.08 4.57
N GLY A 160 4.42 9.70 5.82
CA GLY A 160 5.37 8.65 6.18
C GLY A 160 5.20 8.21 7.62
N ASP A 161 6.03 7.29 8.08
CA ASP A 161 6.09 6.97 9.51
C ASP A 161 7.04 7.94 10.26
N PRO A 162 6.90 8.08 11.59
CA PRO A 162 7.73 8.98 12.38
C PRO A 162 9.25 8.79 12.23
N GLN A 163 9.71 7.58 11.86
CA GLN A 163 11.12 7.23 11.71
C GLN A 163 11.60 7.28 10.26
N ARG A 164 10.79 7.80 9.33
CA ARG A 164 11.14 7.96 7.90
C ARG A 164 11.43 6.66 7.16
N ARG A 165 11.02 5.50 7.69
CA ARG A 165 11.26 4.19 7.08
C ARG A 165 10.36 3.92 5.87
N SER A 166 9.26 4.65 5.78
CA SER A 166 8.28 4.70 4.71
C SER A 166 7.99 6.14 4.34
N GLY A 167 7.58 6.35 3.10
CA GLY A 167 7.25 7.65 2.56
C GLY A 167 6.39 7.49 1.30
N PHE A 168 5.32 8.28 1.19
CA PHE A 168 4.39 8.24 0.08
C PHE A 168 4.03 9.67 -0.33
N VAL A 169 4.07 9.92 -1.64
CA VAL A 169 3.58 11.14 -2.26
C VAL A 169 2.20 10.84 -2.82
N LEU A 170 1.19 11.49 -2.26
CA LEU A 170 -0.20 11.32 -2.60
C LEU A 170 -0.70 12.55 -3.36
N SER A 171 -1.40 12.35 -4.47
CA SER A 171 -2.05 13.43 -5.22
C SER A 171 -3.49 13.10 -5.55
N ARG A 172 -4.34 14.12 -5.66
CA ARG A 172 -5.71 13.99 -6.18
C ARG A 172 -5.76 13.69 -7.67
N THR A 173 -4.65 13.88 -8.38
CA THR A 173 -4.54 13.56 -9.81
C THR A 173 -3.35 12.64 -10.04
N PRO A 174 -3.42 11.71 -11.01
CA PRO A 174 -2.32 10.80 -11.30
C PRO A 174 -1.14 11.45 -12.03
N ASN A 175 -1.32 12.66 -12.57
CA ASN A 175 -0.30 13.36 -13.36
C ASN A 175 0.11 14.67 -12.69
N LEU A 176 1.31 14.71 -12.14
CA LEU A 176 1.92 15.95 -11.66
C LEU A 176 2.72 16.63 -12.77
N ASP A 177 2.59 17.95 -12.86
CA ASP A 177 3.45 18.77 -13.72
C ASP A 177 4.89 18.89 -13.16
N ALA A 178 5.81 19.43 -13.97
CA ALA A 178 7.22 19.55 -13.60
C ALA A 178 7.45 20.42 -12.36
N ASN A 179 6.65 21.47 -12.16
CA ASN A 179 6.76 22.34 -10.99
C ASN A 179 6.36 21.60 -9.72
N LYS A 180 5.30 20.79 -9.79
CA LYS A 180 4.87 19.91 -8.68
C LYS A 180 5.90 18.83 -8.38
N TRP A 181 6.54 18.24 -9.39
CA TRP A 181 7.64 17.30 -9.14
C TRP A 181 8.83 17.95 -8.43
N SER A 182 9.23 19.15 -8.87
CA SER A 182 10.30 19.92 -8.22
C SER A 182 9.93 20.25 -6.77
N GLN A 183 8.70 20.71 -6.53
CA GLN A 183 8.16 20.98 -5.19
C GLN A 183 8.18 19.72 -4.31
N VAL A 184 7.73 18.58 -4.83
CA VAL A 184 7.75 17.29 -4.11
C VAL A 184 9.17 16.92 -3.69
N ARG A 185 10.15 17.01 -4.61
CA ARG A 185 11.56 16.73 -4.30
C ARG A 185 12.08 17.62 -3.17
N GLU A 186 11.87 18.92 -3.27
CA GLU A 186 12.32 19.89 -2.27
C GLU A 186 11.72 19.60 -0.90
N ILE A 187 10.41 19.31 -0.84
CA ILE A 187 9.74 19.00 0.44
C ILE A 187 10.28 17.69 1.01
N VAL A 188 10.41 16.64 0.20
CA VAL A 188 10.96 15.35 0.65
C VAL A 188 12.34 15.53 1.29
N GLU A 189 13.22 16.34 0.67
CA GLU A 189 14.55 16.65 1.20
C GLU A 189 14.47 17.50 2.48
N GLN A 190 13.62 18.53 2.51
CA GLN A 190 13.37 19.34 3.71
C GLN A 190 12.86 18.51 4.89
N ARG A 191 12.09 17.45 4.62
CA ARG A 191 11.60 16.52 5.65
C ARG A 191 12.65 15.51 6.11
N GLY A 192 13.85 15.51 5.51
CA GLY A 192 14.99 14.71 5.93
C GLY A 192 15.06 13.34 5.27
N TRP A 193 14.32 13.11 4.18
CA TRP A 193 14.56 11.97 3.31
C TRP A 193 15.60 12.30 2.25
N TRP A 194 16.28 11.27 1.75
CA TRP A 194 17.02 11.38 0.50
C TRP A 194 16.05 11.19 -0.68
N SER A 195 15.88 12.20 -1.53
CA SER A 195 14.90 12.15 -2.63
C SER A 195 15.08 10.94 -3.56
N CYS A 196 16.30 10.45 -3.80
CA CYS A 196 16.49 9.26 -4.63
C CYS A 196 15.94 7.94 -4.03
N SER A 197 15.57 7.92 -2.75
CA SER A 197 14.93 6.75 -2.14
C SER A 197 13.46 6.60 -2.53
N PHE A 198 12.84 7.67 -3.07
CA PHE A 198 11.50 7.63 -3.62
C PHE A 198 11.56 7.25 -5.10
N LEU A 199 10.74 6.29 -5.50
CA LEU A 199 10.51 5.93 -6.90
C LEU A 199 9.12 6.42 -7.32
N THR A 200 9.02 6.96 -8.54
CA THR A 200 7.72 7.26 -9.15
C THR A 200 6.93 5.98 -9.38
N VAL A 201 5.62 6.07 -9.22
CA VAL A 201 4.70 4.95 -9.42
C VAL A 201 4.00 5.13 -10.76
N PRO A 202 4.01 4.12 -11.64
CA PRO A 202 3.33 4.18 -12.92
C PRO A 202 1.82 4.38 -12.75
N MET A 203 1.24 5.28 -13.56
CA MET A 203 -0.19 5.59 -13.57
C MET A 203 -0.71 5.64 -15.00
N ALA A 204 -1.85 5.01 -15.28
CA ALA A 204 -2.45 4.95 -16.61
C ALA A 204 -2.76 6.34 -17.21
N LYS A 205 -3.08 7.31 -16.36
CA LYS A 205 -3.33 8.72 -16.75
C LYS A 205 -2.24 9.67 -16.26
N GLY A 206 -1.07 9.15 -15.91
CA GLY A 206 0.05 9.92 -15.39
C GLY A 206 1.37 9.47 -15.97
N ARG A 207 2.43 9.56 -15.17
CA ARG A 207 3.75 9.08 -15.56
C ARG A 207 3.75 7.56 -15.65
N GLY A 208 4.29 6.98 -16.72
CA GLY A 208 4.39 5.53 -16.90
C GLY A 208 5.72 4.92 -16.43
N GLU A 209 6.72 5.75 -16.16
CA GLU A 209 8.08 5.31 -15.82
C GLU A 209 8.28 5.18 -14.30
N VAL A 210 9.07 4.19 -13.91
CA VAL A 210 9.60 4.04 -12.55
C VAL A 210 10.99 4.67 -12.52
N VAL A 211 11.10 5.87 -11.96
CA VAL A 211 12.35 6.64 -11.90
C VAL A 211 12.53 7.25 -10.52
N PRO A 212 13.79 7.45 -10.05
CA PRO A 212 14.03 8.12 -8.79
C PRO A 212 13.51 9.56 -8.78
N LEU A 213 12.94 10.00 -7.66
CA LEU A 213 12.41 11.36 -7.52
C LEU A 213 13.51 12.44 -7.66
N CYS A 214 14.76 12.12 -7.33
CA CYS A 214 15.87 13.05 -7.45
C CYS A 214 16.22 13.44 -8.89
N THR A 215 15.75 12.68 -9.90
CA THR A 215 15.93 12.99 -11.32
C THR A 215 14.75 13.75 -11.92
N GLN A 216 13.77 14.14 -11.09
CA GLN A 216 12.57 14.87 -11.49
C GLN A 216 12.67 16.39 -11.32
#